data_AF-A0A0P7XV34-F1
#
_entry.id   AF-A0A0P7XV34-F1
#
_cell.length_a   1.000
_cell.length_b   1.000
_cell.length_c   1.000
_cell.angle_alpha   90.00
_cell.angle_beta   90.00
_cell.angle_gamma   90.00
#
_symmetry.space_group_name_H-M   'P 1'
#
loop_
_entity.id
_entity.type
_entity.pdbx_description
1 polymer ?
#
loop_
_entity_poly.entity_id
_entity_poly.type
_entity_poly.pdbx_seq_one_letter_code
_entity_poly.pdbx_strand_id
1 'polypeptide(L)' 'MANYARAIIGEVETIAHSVGVAEPRLMRRRHVRLVQGDGRSVQMNELYPSVPLPPRG' A
#
# COMPACT_ATOMS: atom_id res chain seq x y z
N MET A 1 18.13 20.43 -1.13
CA MET A 1 17.03 19.57 -1.65
C MET A 1 17.38 18.08 -1.70
N ALA A 2 18.64 17.68 -1.90
CA ALA A 2 19.04 16.26 -1.92
C ALA A 2 18.81 15.49 -0.60
N ASN A 3 18.96 16.14 0.56
CA ASN A 3 18.79 15.48 1.86
C ASN A 3 17.33 15.12 2.16
N TYR A 4 16.38 15.97 1.75
CA TYR A 4 14.95 15.70 1.92
C TYR A 4 14.54 14.46 1.11
N ALA A 5 14.93 14.40 -0.16
CA ALA A 5 14.64 13.24 -1.01
C ALA A 5 15.23 11.94 -0.44
N ARG A 6 16.47 11.98 0.07
CA ARG A 6 17.10 10.81 0.71
C ARG A 6 16.39 10.33 1.97
N ALA A 7 15.94 11.26 2.82
CA ALA A 7 15.20 10.94 4.03
C ALA A 7 13.86 10.25 3.70
N ILE A 8 13.09 10.84 2.77
CA ILE A 8 11.81 10.26 2.33
C ILE A 8 12.00 8.86 1.74
N ILE A 9 13.05 8.62 0.93
CA ILE A 9 13.32 7.29 0.39
C ILE A 9 13.53 6.26 1.51
N GLY A 10 14.35 6.57 2.51
CA GLY A 10 14.63 5.66 3.62
C GLY A 10 13.39 5.36 4.48
N GLU A 11 12.53 6.34 4.71
CA GLU A 11 11.26 6.14 5.42
C GLU A 11 10.32 5.22 4.63
N VAL A 12 10.20 5.42 3.32
CA VAL A 12 9.35 4.58 2.46
C VAL A 12 9.92 3.15 2.34
N GLU A 13 11.25 2.98 2.31
CA GLU A 13 11.90 1.67 2.38
C GLU A 13 11.58 0.94 3.68
N THR A 14 11.59 1.66 4.80
CA THR A 14 11.22 1.10 6.12
C THR A 14 9.78 0.58 6.09
N ILE A 15 8.84 1.36 5.54
CA ILE A 15 7.44 0.95 5.39
C ILE A 15 7.32 -0.30 4.50
N ALA A 16 8.05 -0.34 3.36
CA ALA A 16 8.02 -1.46 2.44
C ALA A 16 8.47 -2.77 3.12
N HIS A 17 9.53 -2.70 3.93
CA HIS A 17 10.01 -3.84 4.71
C HIS A 17 8.95 -4.33 5.72
N SER A 18 8.27 -3.41 6.41
CA SER A 18 7.21 -3.76 7.37
C SER A 18 6.04 -4.54 6.75
N VAL A 19 5.75 -4.34 5.45
CA VAL A 19 4.69 -5.05 4.73
C VAL A 19 5.21 -6.23 3.88
N GLY A 20 6.46 -6.65 4.08
CA GLY A 20 7.06 -7.82 3.42
C GLY A 20 7.44 -7.59 1.96
N VAL A 21 7.76 -6.34 1.59
CA VAL A 21 8.12 -5.97 0.23
C VAL A 21 9.60 -5.55 0.17
N ALA A 22 10.34 -6.09 -0.81
CA ALA A 22 11.78 -5.86 -0.94
C ALA A 22 12.17 -4.41 -1.29
N GLU A 23 11.30 -3.67 -1.98
CA GLU A 23 11.53 -2.27 -2.35
C GLU A 23 10.19 -1.52 -2.53
N PRO A 24 10.12 -0.19 -2.24
CA PRO A 24 8.90 0.61 -2.30
C PRO A 24 8.07 0.44 -3.58
N ARG A 25 8.73 0.40 -4.74
CA ARG A 25 8.10 0.29 -6.06
C ARG A 25 7.38 -1.04 -6.31
N LEU A 26 7.65 -2.07 -5.50
CA LEU A 26 6.97 -3.36 -5.56
C LEU A 26 5.70 -3.42 -4.68
N MET A 27 5.39 -2.36 -3.92
CA MET A 27 4.14 -2.31 -3.16
C MET A 27 2.93 -2.39 -4.11
N ARG A 28 1.95 -3.20 -3.74
CA ARG A 28 0.70 -3.42 -4.47
C ARG A 28 -0.47 -3.12 -3.55
N ARG A 29 -1.66 -2.97 -4.13
CA ARG A 29 -2.90 -2.65 -3.40
C ARG A 29 -3.25 -3.63 -2.28
N ARG A 30 -2.79 -4.88 -2.35
CA ARG A 30 -2.96 -5.88 -1.28
C ARG A 30 -2.17 -5.58 0.01
N HIS A 31 -1.15 -4.71 -0.07
CA HIS A 31 -0.34 -4.30 1.09
C HIS A 31 -0.93 -3.06 1.79
N VAL A 32 -2.01 -2.48 1.27
CA VAL A 32 -2.58 -1.22 1.74
C VAL A 32 -4.01 -1.43 2.23
N ARG A 33 -4.31 -0.91 3.42
CA ARG A 33 -5.69 -0.75 3.91
C ARG A 33 -6.02 0.73 4.07
N LEU A 34 -7.21 1.12 3.64
CA LEU A 34 -7.72 2.49 3.74
C LEU A 34 -8.71 2.57 4.89
N VAL A 35 -8.51 3.53 5.78
CA VAL A 35 -9.47 3.87 6.85
C VAL A 35 -10.59 4.71 6.21
N GLN A 36 -11.80 4.20 6.27
CA GLN A 36 -13.00 4.83 5.74
C GLN A 36 -13.62 5.78 6.78
N GLY A 37 -14.52 6.67 6.34
CA GLY A 37 -15.20 7.62 7.23
C GLY A 37 -16.08 6.97 8.31
N ASP A 38 -16.46 5.71 8.12
CA ASP A 38 -17.19 4.89 9.10
C ASP A 38 -16.26 4.18 10.11
N GLY A 39 -14.95 4.49 10.09
CA GLY A 39 -13.93 3.90 10.96
C GLY A 39 -13.48 2.50 10.52
N ARG A 40 -14.06 1.93 9.45
CA ARG A 40 -13.63 0.61 8.96
C ARG A 40 -12.35 0.72 8.16
N SER A 41 -11.48 -0.25 8.34
CA SER A 41 -10.29 -0.42 7.51
C SER A 41 -10.59 -1.43 6.41
N VAL A 42 -10.57 -1.00 5.13
CA VAL A 42 -10.87 -1.86 3.97
C VAL A 42 -9.60 -2.06 3.14
N GLN A 43 -9.36 -3.25 2.59
CA GLN A 43 -8.18 -3.46 1.74
C GLN A 43 -8.34 -2.73 0.40
N MET A 44 -7.26 -2.10 -0.08
CA MET A 44 -7.30 -1.31 -1.31
C MET A 44 -7.50 -2.17 -2.57
N ASN A 45 -7.09 -3.44 -2.56
CA ASN A 45 -7.33 -4.38 -3.66
C ASN A 45 -8.79 -4.83 -3.77
N GLU A 46 -9.58 -4.72 -2.70
CA GLU A 46 -11.03 -5.01 -2.76
C GLU A 46 -11.78 -3.84 -3.41
N LEU A 47 -11.36 -2.60 -3.11
CA LEU A 47 -11.93 -1.39 -3.72
C LEU A 47 -11.47 -1.20 -5.17
N TYR A 48 -10.20 -1.51 -5.45
CA TYR A 48 -9.59 -1.35 -6.77
C TYR A 48 -8.87 -2.63 -7.19
N PRO A 49 -9.62 -3.64 -7.67
CA PRO A 49 -9.04 -4.91 -8.09
C PRO A 49 -8.03 -4.72 -9.23
N SER A 50 -6.98 -5.55 -9.24
CA SER A 50 -6.04 -5.59 -10.38
C SER A 50 -6.59 -6.39 -11.56
N VAL A 51 -7.55 -7.27 -11.30
CA VAL A 51 -8.32 -8.06 -12.27
C VAL A 51 -9.79 -7.96 -11.88
N PRO A 52 -10.75 -8.04 -12.82
CA PRO A 52 -12.17 -8.13 -12.47
C PRO A 52 -12.36 -9.27 -11.46
N LEU A 53 -12.79 -8.93 -10.24
CA LEU A 53 -13.14 -9.95 -9.26
C LEU A 53 -14.41 -10.63 -9.75
N PRO A 54 -14.47 -11.97 -9.79
CA PRO A 54 -15.74 -12.64 -9.98
C PRO A 54 -16.71 -12.20 -8.87
N PRO A 55 -18.02 -12.12 -9.16
CA PRO A 55 -19.00 -11.78 -8.13
C PRO A 55 -18.84 -12.75 -6.96
N ARG A 56 -18.72 -12.20 -5.75
CA ARG A 56 -18.73 -13.01 -4.52
C ARG A 56 -20.16 -13.55 -4.33
N GLY A 57 -20.41 -14.73 -4.90
CA GLY A 57 -21.57 -15.58 -4.62
C GLY A 57 -21.21 -16.62 -3.58
#